data_AF-A0A398B1Y3-F1
#
_entry.id   AF-A0A398B1Y3-F1
#
_cell.length_a   1.000
_cell.length_b   1.000
_cell.length_c   1.000
_cell.angle_alpha   90.00
_cell.angle_beta   90.00
_cell.angle_gamma   90.00
#
_symmetry.space_group_name_H-M   'P 1'
#
loop_
_entity.id
_entity.type
_entity.pdbx_description
1 polymer ?
#
loop_
_entity_poly.entity_id
_entity_poly.type
_entity_poly.pdbx_seq_one_letter_code
_entity_poly.pdbx_strand_id
1 'polypeptide(L)'
;MNQQKNLNPFELWKDFFNQSSNIIDENLKDESTSKVMGQVLEMNLLYKKMLDETTEQYFEQVNIPTRTDLSNISALIINVDSKVDDLEDLVEETASTLVSQAELKREMTDVKNKIKTLDNKLNEIITLLTKETTTNKVASKETTKVQQG
;
A
#
# COMPACT_ATOMS: atom_id res chain seq x y z
N MET A 1 33.96 11.69 -81.16
CA MET A 1 32.49 11.64 -80.97
C MET A 1 32.23 11.71 -79.48
N ASN A 2 32.03 12.92 -78.96
CA ASN A 2 31.88 13.18 -77.53
C ASN A 2 30.39 13.15 -77.16
N GLN A 3 29.93 12.06 -76.57
CA GLN A 3 28.70 12.08 -75.78
C GLN A 3 29.08 12.38 -74.33
N GLN A 4 29.37 13.65 -74.05
CA GLN A 4 29.24 14.15 -72.68
C GLN A 4 27.74 14.08 -72.36
N LYS A 5 27.33 12.95 -71.79
CA LYS A 5 26.04 12.83 -71.11
C LYS A 5 26.14 13.81 -69.94
N ASN A 6 25.68 15.04 -70.15
CA ASN A 6 25.52 16.03 -69.10
C ASN A 6 24.69 15.36 -68.01
N LEU A 7 25.36 14.92 -66.94
CA LEU A 7 24.74 14.50 -65.70
C LEU A 7 24.21 15.77 -65.05
N ASN A 8 23.17 16.34 -65.64
CA ASN A 8 22.48 17.48 -65.08
C ASN A 8 21.67 16.94 -63.90
N PRO A 9 22.02 17.28 -62.64
CA PRO A 9 21.32 16.76 -61.46
C PRO A 9 19.83 17.09 -61.49
N PHE A 10 19.46 18.19 -62.16
CA PHE A 10 18.08 18.58 -62.37
C PHE A 10 17.34 17.62 -63.30
N GLU A 11 17.95 17.19 -64.41
CA GLU A 11 17.32 16.22 -65.32
C GLU A 11 17.19 14.85 -64.66
N LEU A 12 18.19 14.41 -63.88
CA LEU A 12 18.11 13.17 -63.11
C LEU A 12 17.02 13.22 -62.02
N TRP A 13 16.92 14.34 -61.29
CA TRP A 13 15.86 14.55 -60.31
C TRP A 13 14.49 14.62 -60.97
N LYS A 14 14.40 15.27 -62.13
CA LYS A 14 13.17 15.42 -62.91
C LYS A 14 12.72 14.08 -63.48
N ASP A 15 13.62 13.27 -64.01
CA ASP A 15 13.33 11.92 -64.49
C ASP A 15 12.86 11.02 -63.34
N PHE A 16 13.54 11.09 -62.18
CA PHE A 16 13.12 10.36 -60.97
C PHE A 16 11.75 10.82 -60.45
N PHE A 17 11.51 12.13 -60.40
CA PHE A 17 10.23 12.69 -59.98
C PHE A 17 9.12 12.33 -60.95
N ASN A 18 9.35 12.43 -62.26
CA ASN A 18 8.37 12.05 -63.27
C ASN A 18 8.05 10.55 -63.21
N GLN A 19 9.07 9.71 -63.02
CA GLN A 19 8.88 8.27 -62.84
C GLN A 19 8.08 7.96 -61.56
N SER A 20 8.42 8.62 -60.45
CA SER A 20 7.67 8.48 -59.19
C SER A 20 6.24 9.00 -59.32
N SER A 21 6.03 10.13 -60.00
CA SER A 21 4.72 10.74 -60.21
C SER A 21 3.82 9.86 -61.08
N ASN A 22 4.36 9.23 -62.13
CA ASN A 22 3.60 8.32 -62.97
C ASN A 22 3.19 7.05 -62.20
N ILE A 23 4.09 6.50 -61.37
CA ILE A 23 3.76 5.36 -60.49
C ILE A 23 2.68 5.76 -59.48
N ILE A 24 2.77 6.96 -58.92
CA ILE A 24 1.79 7.48 -57.95
C ILE A 24 0.43 7.72 -58.63
N ASP A 25 0.38 8.34 -59.81
CA ASP A 25 -0.85 8.62 -60.57
C ASP A 25 -1.54 7.34 -61.08
N GLU A 26 -0.76 6.32 -61.46
CA GLU A 26 -1.28 5.03 -61.91
C GLU A 26 -1.81 4.19 -60.74
N ASN A 27 -1.17 4.26 -59.58
CA ASN A 27 -1.62 3.58 -58.37
C ASN A 27 -2.76 4.32 -57.64
N LEU A 28 -2.86 5.65 -57.73
CA LEU A 28 -3.92 6.47 -57.09
C LEU A 28 -5.32 6.15 -57.59
N LYS A 29 -5.43 5.57 -58.78
CA LYS A 29 -6.71 5.14 -59.36
C LYS A 29 -7.15 3.75 -58.92
N ASP A 30 -6.29 3.00 -58.23
CA ASP A 30 -6.54 1.62 -57.84
C ASP A 30 -6.38 1.41 -56.33
N GLU A 31 -6.98 0.34 -55.81
CA GLU A 31 -7.04 0.03 -54.37
C GLU A 31 -5.64 -0.17 -53.73
N SER A 32 -4.59 -0.27 -54.55
CA SER A 32 -3.19 -0.38 -54.18
C SER A 32 -2.63 0.85 -53.43
N THR A 33 -3.20 2.04 -53.63
CA THR A 33 -2.74 3.25 -52.93
C THR A 33 -2.97 3.21 -51.43
N SER A 34 -4.10 2.63 -50.99
CA SER A 34 -4.36 2.42 -49.55
C SER A 34 -3.31 1.49 -48.93
N LYS A 35 -2.91 0.45 -49.66
CA LYS A 35 -1.87 -0.49 -49.24
C LYS A 35 -0.48 0.16 -49.16
N VAL A 36 -0.10 0.96 -50.16
CA VAL A 36 1.18 1.68 -50.15
C VAL A 36 1.19 2.72 -49.03
N MET A 37 0.10 3.45 -48.83
CA MET A 37 -0.01 4.43 -47.73
C MET A 37 0.03 3.74 -46.36
N GLY A 38 -0.63 2.58 -46.22
CA GLY A 38 -0.54 1.73 -45.03
C GLY A 38 0.89 1.27 -44.76
N GLN A 39 1.62 0.82 -45.80
CA GLN A 39 3.01 0.42 -45.68
C GLN A 39 3.96 1.58 -45.33
N VAL A 40 3.72 2.77 -45.87
CA VAL A 40 4.50 3.97 -45.52
C VAL A 40 4.23 4.40 -44.08
N LEU A 41 2.98 4.33 -43.64
CA LEU A 41 2.60 4.60 -42.25
C LEU A 41 3.21 3.57 -41.30
N GLU A 42 3.13 2.28 -41.63
CA GLU A 42 3.78 1.19 -40.87
C GLU A 42 5.29 1.38 -40.79
N MET A 43 5.92 1.78 -41.89
CA MET A 43 7.36 2.07 -41.94
C MET A 43 7.72 3.30 -41.08
N ASN A 44 6.88 4.35 -41.07
CA ASN A 44 7.08 5.50 -40.20
C ASN A 44 6.95 5.12 -38.71
N LEU A 45 5.93 4.31 -38.37
CA LEU A 45 5.73 3.81 -37.01
C LEU A 45 6.86 2.88 -36.58
N LEU A 46 7.36 2.02 -37.46
CA LEU A 46 8.50 1.16 -37.20
C LEU A 46 9.77 1.97 -36.97
N TYR A 47 10.01 3.00 -37.80
CA TYR A 47 11.16 3.89 -37.63
C TYR A 47 11.09 4.65 -36.30
N LYS A 48 9.90 5.16 -35.93
CA LYS A 48 9.67 5.79 -34.63
C LYS A 48 9.96 4.82 -33.48
N LYS A 49 9.41 3.61 -33.55
CA LYS A 49 9.63 2.57 -32.53
C LYS A 49 11.11 2.21 -32.40
N MET A 50 11.81 2.04 -33.52
CA MET A 50 13.25 1.76 -33.53
C MET A 50 14.06 2.91 -32.92
N LEU A 51 13.71 4.16 -33.23
CA LEU A 51 14.35 5.33 -32.63
C LEU A 51 14.09 5.42 -31.12
N ASP A 52 12.85 5.17 -30.69
CA ASP A 52 12.49 5.17 -29.27
C ASP A 52 13.27 4.07 -28.52
N GLU A 53 13.30 2.83 -29.04
CA GLU A 53 14.05 1.70 -28.46
C GLU A 53 15.57 1.94 -28.46
N THR A 54 16.13 2.50 -29.53
CA THR A 54 17.58 2.80 -29.61
C THR A 54 17.95 3.93 -28.65
N THR A 55 17.08 4.92 -28.50
CA THR A 55 17.25 6.04 -27.57
C THR A 55 17.17 5.55 -26.13
N GLU A 56 16.24 4.64 -25.83
CA GLU A 56 16.11 3.99 -24.53
C GLU A 56 17.35 3.16 -24.18
N GLN A 57 17.81 2.29 -25.08
CA GLN A 57 19.05 1.52 -24.89
C GLN A 57 20.30 2.41 -24.74
N TYR A 58 20.36 3.53 -25.47
CA TYR A 58 21.44 4.50 -25.30
C TYR A 58 21.40 5.14 -23.91
N PHE A 59 20.21 5.52 -23.41
CA PHE A 59 20.09 6.09 -22.07
C PHE A 59 20.37 5.06 -20.96
N GLU A 60 19.98 3.79 -21.15
CA GLU A 60 20.38 2.67 -20.28
C GLU A 60 21.91 2.52 -20.23
N GLN A 61 22.58 2.60 -21.38
CA GLN A 61 24.04 2.44 -21.48
C GLN A 61 24.83 3.59 -20.82
N VAL A 62 24.22 4.77 -20.70
CA VAL A 62 24.85 5.95 -20.08
C VAL A 62 24.50 6.05 -18.58
N ASN A 63 23.79 5.06 -18.01
CA ASN A 63 23.28 5.08 -16.62
C ASN A 63 22.46 6.36 -16.31
N ILE A 64 21.84 6.97 -17.31
CA ILE A 64 20.96 8.13 -17.10
C ILE A 64 19.57 7.55 -16.89
N PRO A 65 18.98 7.68 -15.69
CA PRO A 65 17.67 7.13 -15.42
C PRO A 65 16.67 7.66 -16.44
N THR A 66 15.95 6.75 -17.08
CA THR A 66 14.92 7.11 -18.04
C THR A 66 13.75 7.78 -17.31
N ARG A 67 12.91 8.54 -18.03
CA ARG A 67 11.70 9.14 -17.42
C ARG A 67 10.78 8.08 -16.82
N THR A 68 10.80 6.86 -17.37
CA THR A 68 10.08 5.68 -16.89
C THR A 68 10.60 5.23 -15.53
N ASP A 69 11.91 5.12 -15.36
CA ASP A 69 12.51 4.75 -14.07
C ASP A 69 12.24 5.80 -12.99
N LEU A 70 12.32 7.08 -13.34
CA LEU A 70 11.96 8.16 -12.42
C LEU A 70 10.49 8.05 -11.97
N SER A 71 9.57 7.72 -12.88
CA SER A 71 8.16 7.51 -12.55
C SER A 71 7.96 6.31 -11.62
N ASN A 72 8.66 5.20 -11.88
CA ASN A 72 8.56 3.99 -11.06
C ASN A 72 9.12 4.22 -9.66
N ILE A 73 10.28 4.88 -9.54
CA ILE A 73 10.87 5.26 -8.25
C ILE A 73 9.94 6.22 -7.51
N SER A 74 9.36 7.20 -8.19
CA SER A 74 8.41 8.14 -7.57
C SER A 74 7.18 7.43 -7.04
N ALA A 75 6.64 6.45 -7.79
CA ALA A 75 5.51 5.64 -7.34
C ALA A 75 5.88 4.74 -6.14
N LEU A 76 7.09 4.18 -6.12
CA LEU A 76 7.58 3.41 -4.98
C LEU A 76 7.73 4.29 -3.72
N ILE A 77 8.24 5.51 -3.88
CA ILE A 77 8.38 6.48 -2.78
C ILE A 77 7.00 6.82 -2.20
N ILE A 78 6.01 7.15 -3.04
CA ILE A 78 4.65 7.47 -2.58
C ILE A 78 4.02 6.29 -1.83
N ASN A 79 4.24 5.05 -2.30
CA ASN A 79 3.73 3.87 -1.61
C ASN A 79 4.42 3.63 -0.26
N VAL A 80 5.71 3.95 -0.14
CA VAL A 80 6.42 3.88 1.14
C VAL A 80 5.90 4.95 2.09
N ASP A 81 5.75 6.18 1.61
CA ASP A 81 5.21 7.31 2.37
C ASP A 81 3.81 6.99 2.95
N SER A 82 2.89 6.55 2.09
CA SER A 82 1.56 6.12 2.52
C SER A 82 1.59 4.96 3.53
N LYS A 83 2.52 4.02 3.39
CA LYS A 83 2.67 2.93 4.37
C LYS A 83 3.28 3.40 5.69
N VAL A 84 4.09 4.44 5.67
CA VAL A 84 4.64 5.05 6.88
C VAL A 84 3.53 5.80 7.60
N ASP A 85 2.70 6.57 6.89
CA ASP A 85 1.51 7.23 7.45
C ASP A 85 0.57 6.21 8.13
N ASP A 86 0.24 5.11 7.43
CA ASP A 86 -0.60 4.04 8.00
C ASP A 86 0.00 3.45 9.30
N LEU A 87 1.33 3.35 9.37
CA LEU A 87 2.02 2.85 10.56
C LEU A 87 2.04 3.88 11.69
N GLU A 88 2.17 5.17 11.37
CA GLU A 88 2.07 6.24 12.36
C GLU A 88 0.68 6.25 13.02
N ASP A 89 -0.38 6.15 12.21
CA ASP A 89 -1.76 6.05 12.70
C ASP A 89 -1.96 4.82 13.61
N LEU A 90 -1.47 3.64 13.19
CA LEU A 90 -1.52 2.41 13.98
C LEU A 90 -0.76 2.53 15.31
N VAL A 91 0.39 3.20 15.29
CA VAL A 91 1.21 3.42 16.49
C VAL A 91 0.48 4.36 17.45
N GLU A 92 -0.14 5.43 16.96
CA GLU A 92 -0.93 6.35 17.79
C GLU A 92 -2.15 5.66 18.40
N GLU A 93 -2.89 4.87 17.61
CA GLU A 93 -4.02 4.06 18.10
C GLU A 93 -3.57 3.05 19.16
N THR A 94 -2.44 2.38 18.95
CA THR A 94 -1.91 1.41 19.91
C THR A 94 -1.45 2.12 21.19
N ALA A 95 -0.77 3.25 21.09
CA ALA A 95 -0.31 4.03 22.23
C ALA A 95 -1.49 4.51 23.10
N SER A 96 -2.55 5.04 22.47
CA SER A 96 -3.77 5.46 23.18
C SER A 96 -4.46 4.27 23.86
N THR A 97 -4.57 3.13 23.18
CA THR A 97 -5.14 1.89 23.73
C THR A 97 -4.33 1.36 24.93
N LEU A 98 -3.00 1.45 24.89
CA LEU A 98 -2.13 1.04 25.99
C LEU A 98 -2.33 1.91 27.23
N VAL A 99 -2.52 3.22 27.06
CA VAL A 99 -2.84 4.15 28.17
C VAL A 99 -4.17 3.76 28.81
N SER A 100 -5.23 3.56 28.00
CA SER A 100 -6.53 3.13 28.53
C SER A 100 -6.46 1.76 29.21
N GLN A 101 -5.68 0.80 28.69
CA GLN A 101 -5.47 -0.49 29.36
C GLN A 101 -4.75 -0.35 30.71
N ALA A 102 -3.77 0.56 30.82
CA ALA A 102 -3.06 0.80 32.06
C ALA A 102 -4.00 1.41 33.13
N GLU A 103 -4.85 2.35 32.74
CA GLU A 103 -5.89 2.93 33.59
C GLU A 103 -6.90 1.87 34.04
N LEU A 104 -7.43 1.06 33.11
CA LEU A 104 -8.34 -0.05 33.43
C LEU A 104 -7.71 -1.07 34.39
N LYS A 105 -6.41 -1.42 34.20
CA LYS A 105 -5.70 -2.32 35.13
C LYS A 105 -5.58 -1.73 36.53
N ARG A 106 -5.35 -0.42 36.64
CA ARG A 106 -5.28 0.28 37.92
C ARG A 106 -6.64 0.27 38.62
N GLU A 107 -7.70 0.66 37.91
CA GLU A 107 -9.07 0.62 38.46
C GLU A 107 -9.48 -0.79 38.87
N MET A 108 -9.17 -1.80 38.07
CA MET A 108 -9.44 -3.20 38.39
C MET A 108 -8.68 -3.67 39.64
N THR A 109 -7.46 -3.18 39.84
CA THR A 109 -6.67 -3.46 41.05
C THR A 109 -7.30 -2.80 42.28
N ASP A 110 -7.76 -1.57 42.16
CA ASP A 110 -8.47 -0.87 43.24
C ASP A 110 -9.80 -1.56 43.59
N VAL A 111 -10.57 -1.99 42.59
CA VAL A 111 -11.79 -2.78 42.78
C VAL A 111 -11.48 -4.10 43.48
N LYS A 112 -10.43 -4.83 43.04
CA LYS A 112 -9.98 -6.07 43.68
C LYS A 112 -9.64 -5.85 45.15
N ASN A 113 -8.96 -4.75 45.49
CA ASN A 113 -8.61 -4.41 46.87
C ASN A 113 -9.85 -4.08 47.71
N LYS A 114 -10.81 -3.33 47.15
CA LYS A 114 -12.10 -3.03 47.80
C LYS A 114 -12.90 -4.30 48.07
N ILE A 115 -12.97 -5.23 47.10
CA ILE A 115 -13.62 -6.54 47.27
C ILE A 115 -12.97 -7.35 48.38
N LYS A 116 -11.63 -7.43 48.40
CA LYS A 116 -10.90 -8.14 49.46
C LYS A 116 -11.15 -7.54 50.84
N THR A 117 -11.24 -6.22 50.93
CA THR A 117 -11.58 -5.53 52.18
C THR A 117 -13.01 -5.84 52.62
N LEU A 118 -13.95 -5.89 51.68
CA LEU A 118 -15.34 -6.25 51.95
C LEU A 118 -15.46 -7.71 52.41
N ASP A 119 -14.71 -8.62 51.79
CA ASP A 119 -14.63 -10.03 52.18
C ASP A 119 -14.13 -10.18 53.63
N ASN A 120 -13.05 -9.47 53.99
CA ASN A 120 -12.56 -9.46 55.37
C ASN A 120 -13.60 -8.95 56.38
N LYS A 121 -14.30 -7.85 56.04
CA LYS A 121 -15.37 -7.31 56.90
C LYS A 121 -16.54 -8.28 57.06
N LEU A 122 -16.91 -8.98 55.99
CA LEU A 122 -17.92 -10.03 56.04
C LEU A 122 -17.49 -11.18 56.96
N ASN A 123 -16.24 -11.63 56.84
CA ASN A 123 -15.68 -12.66 57.71
C ASN A 123 -15.67 -12.22 59.19
N GLU A 124 -15.30 -10.98 59.50
CA GLU A 124 -15.39 -10.42 60.85
C GLU A 124 -16.83 -10.47 61.38
N ILE A 125 -17.81 -10.03 60.59
CA ILE A 125 -19.23 -10.08 60.99
C ILE A 125 -19.67 -11.52 61.26
N ILE A 126 -19.31 -12.47 60.39
CA ILE A 126 -19.64 -13.89 60.58
C ILE A 126 -19.01 -14.43 61.87
N THR A 127 -17.75 -14.10 62.15
CA THR A 127 -17.08 -14.53 63.38
C THR A 127 -17.74 -13.96 64.64
N LEU A 128 -18.12 -12.68 64.64
CA LEU A 128 -18.85 -12.06 65.75
C LEU A 128 -20.21 -12.72 65.97
N LEU A 129 -20.99 -12.94 64.91
CA LEU A 129 -22.27 -13.65 64.99
C LEU A 129 -22.14 -15.10 65.49
N THR A 130 -21.09 -15.80 65.06
CA THR A 130 -20.79 -17.18 65.51
C THR A 130 -20.36 -17.21 66.98
N LYS A 131 -19.62 -16.20 67.42
CA LYS A 131 -19.21 -16.04 68.83
C LYS A 131 -20.41 -15.72 69.73
N GLU A 132 -21.28 -14.82 69.32
CA GLU A 132 -22.54 -14.50 70.03
C GLU A 132 -23.47 -15.72 70.16
N THR A 133 -23.57 -16.53 69.10
CA THR A 133 -24.39 -17.75 69.10
C THR A 133 -23.78 -18.90 69.91
N THR A 134 -22.45 -19.02 69.96
CA THR A 134 -21.77 -20.02 70.82
C THR A 134 -21.78 -19.62 72.29
N THR A 135 -21.62 -18.33 72.62
CA THR A 135 -21.68 -17.82 74.00
C THR A 135 -23.09 -18.00 74.60
N ASN A 136 -24.14 -17.77 73.81
CA ASN A 136 -25.52 -18.09 74.20
C ASN A 136 -25.78 -19.60 74.41
N LYS A 137 -25.06 -20.48 73.69
CA LYS A 137 -25.18 -21.94 73.85
C LYS A 137 -24.50 -22.47 75.13
N VAL A 138 -23.47 -21.77 75.63
CA VAL A 138 -22.78 -22.11 76.90
C VAL A 138 -23.58 -21.60 78.10
N ALA A 139 -24.18 -20.40 78.01
CA ALA A 139 -25.08 -19.87 79.04
C ALA A 139 -26.32 -20.76 79.27
N SER A 140 -26.85 -21.41 78.22
CA SER A 140 -27.95 -22.39 78.36
C SER A 140 -27.53 -23.76 78.91
N LYS A 141 -26.23 -24.08 79.04
CA LYS A 141 -25.77 -25.35 79.63
C LYS A 141 -25.42 -25.23 81.12
N GLU A 142 -25.05 -24.04 81.59
CA GLU A 142 -24.81 -23.82 83.02
C GLU A 142 -26.10 -23.79 83.84
N THR A 143 -27.21 -23.34 83.26
CA THR A 143 -28.52 -23.32 83.93
C THR A 143 -29.15 -24.70 84.14
N THR A 144 -28.66 -25.76 83.47
CA THR A 144 -29.15 -27.14 83.66
C THR A 144 -28.32 -27.97 84.66
N LYS A 145 -27.12 -27.54 85.05
CA LYS A 145 -26.28 -28.28 86.01
C LYS A 145 -26.46 -27.87 87.48
N VAL A 146 -27.15 -26.77 87.78
CA VAL A 146 -27.33 -26.26 89.16
C VAL A 146 -28.59 -26.83 89.86
N GLN A 147 -29.31 -27.79 89.23
CA GLN A 147 -30.47 -28.44 89.85
C GLN A 147 -30.24 -29.88 90.35
N GLN A 148 -29.04 -30.45 90.24
CA GLN A 148 -28.72 -31.74 90.87
C GLN A 148 -27.27 -31.75 91.36
N GLY A 149 -27.08 -31.59 92.67
CA GLY A 149 -25.78 -31.64 93.33
C GLY A 149 -25.85 -31.07 94.74
#